data_AF-A0A9Q9ZRT3-F1
#
_entry.id   AF-A0A9Q9ZRT3-F1
#
_cell.length_a   1.000
_cell.length_b   1.000
_cell.length_c   1.000
_cell.angle_alpha   90.00
_cell.angle_beta   90.00
_cell.angle_gamma   90.00
#
_symmetry.space_group_name_H-M   'P 1'
#
loop_
_entity.id
_entity.type
_entity.pdbx_description
1 polymer ?
#
loop_
_entity_poly.entity_id
_entity_poly.type
_entity_poly.pdbx_seq_one_letter_code
_entity_poly.pdbx_strand_id
1 'polypeptide(L)'
;MFTCVVTQLLRHGVRVGSVQGCSRLFTRALISQALRTFSDAPATPKDLNKPIKQWELLVNPFTKVKCHLGCNISIKSLDPHAFPEADRAFVSLHVTDANQTPNVDGFHVHYDDQSNELQISADEVDCNVTVELTAPVKCDLHIKTKDKGNVKIQKMESDLCHVHTERGHCVLESVKGHEVQVQSTGGKVTGLQTIHGNVDISTSLDSNVDIKKIQGTTMNLSTEHGDLKVKAIYAECTSVSTSSGNIQIGHVHGEGTGRLKLFVQSKTGNIVIDSSSGALKVFTTAGNIDAYVGQDGSGELHSQQGAVSVRVPSTMKAAVHLCGTSVSMSSEIVSSCQETERTSADGKTTVTAHLNGGTHEERWIKATAEKGAVSLRNQSWFETLRLGAQS
;
A
#
# COMPACT_ATOMS: atom_id res chain seq x y z
N MET A 1 42.85 37.90 -14.96
CA MET A 1 43.89 36.93 -14.52
C MET A 1 43.44 35.54 -14.94
N PHE A 2 44.27 34.88 -15.75
CA PHE A 2 44.26 33.47 -16.22
C PHE A 2 43.00 32.96 -16.95
N THR A 3 42.86 33.07 -18.28
CA THR A 3 43.51 32.40 -19.44
C THR A 3 43.15 30.92 -19.64
N CYS A 4 42.31 30.73 -20.66
CA CYS A 4 41.98 29.52 -21.40
C CYS A 4 43.19 28.99 -22.18
N VAL A 5 43.37 27.66 -22.23
CA VAL A 5 44.33 27.00 -23.13
C VAL A 5 43.57 25.99 -23.98
N VAL A 6 43.52 26.29 -25.28
CA VAL A 6 43.18 25.38 -26.37
C VAL A 6 44.49 24.93 -27.00
N THR A 7 44.65 23.63 -27.26
CA THR A 7 45.67 23.14 -28.18
C THR A 7 45.10 22.06 -29.08
N GLN A 8 44.90 22.44 -30.34
CA GLN A 8 44.85 21.54 -31.50
C GLN A 8 46.26 21.07 -31.84
N LEU A 9 46.40 19.83 -32.30
CA LEU A 9 47.50 19.41 -33.16
C LEU A 9 46.97 18.44 -34.23
N LEU A 10 47.28 18.78 -35.48
CA LEU A 10 46.90 18.13 -36.73
C LEU A 10 48.20 17.74 -37.47
N ARG A 11 48.20 16.56 -38.12
CA ARG A 11 48.84 16.17 -39.42
C ARG A 11 49.32 14.70 -39.35
N HIS A 12 48.69 13.75 -40.07
CA HIS A 12 48.71 13.40 -41.51
C HIS A 12 49.77 12.35 -41.89
N GLY A 13 49.34 11.24 -42.52
CA GLY A 13 50.22 10.33 -43.27
C GLY A 13 49.78 8.86 -43.48
N VAL A 14 48.79 8.59 -44.37
CA VAL A 14 48.74 7.59 -45.49
C VAL A 14 49.42 6.19 -45.27
N ARG A 15 48.87 4.97 -45.51
CA ARG A 15 48.18 4.38 -46.70
C ARG A 15 47.64 2.95 -46.44
N VAL A 16 46.49 2.62 -47.04
CA VAL A 16 45.99 1.35 -47.65
C VAL A 16 46.57 -0.02 -47.26
N GLY A 17 45.68 -0.94 -46.86
CA GLY A 17 45.85 -2.40 -46.95
C GLY A 17 44.51 -3.12 -46.81
N SER A 18 43.90 -3.51 -47.93
CA SER A 18 42.70 -4.35 -48.00
C SER A 18 43.10 -5.82 -47.81
N VAL A 19 42.41 -6.57 -46.93
CA VAL A 19 42.38 -8.03 -47.01
C VAL A 19 40.96 -8.52 -46.73
N GLN A 20 40.49 -9.35 -47.66
CA GLN A 20 39.20 -10.03 -47.71
C GLN A 20 39.03 -11.07 -46.60
N GLY A 21 37.76 -11.29 -46.24
CA GLY A 21 37.20 -12.64 -46.15
C GLY A 21 37.27 -13.34 -44.79
N CYS A 22 36.12 -13.42 -44.12
CA CYS A 22 35.62 -14.71 -43.62
C CYS A 22 34.15 -14.59 -43.22
N SER A 23 33.30 -15.13 -44.09
CA SER A 23 31.93 -15.53 -43.82
C SER A 23 31.86 -16.45 -42.59
N ARG A 24 31.16 -16.02 -41.54
CA ARG A 24 30.71 -16.94 -40.48
C ARG A 24 29.21 -17.18 -40.62
N LEU A 25 28.93 -18.45 -40.85
CA LEU A 25 27.61 -19.07 -40.99
C LEU A 25 26.72 -18.73 -39.79
N PHE A 26 25.53 -18.21 -40.06
CA PHE A 26 24.43 -18.20 -39.11
C PHE A 26 23.84 -19.61 -39.04
N THR A 27 24.22 -20.36 -38.01
CA THR A 27 23.54 -21.61 -37.68
C THR A 27 22.27 -21.27 -36.91
N ARG A 28 21.11 -21.47 -37.54
CA ARG A 28 19.80 -21.50 -36.86
C ARG A 28 19.83 -22.57 -35.77
N ALA A 29 19.76 -22.18 -34.51
CA ALA A 29 19.49 -23.10 -33.41
C ALA A 29 17.98 -23.24 -33.25
N LEU A 30 17.44 -24.41 -33.59
CA LEU A 30 16.09 -24.83 -33.22
C LEU A 30 16.09 -25.09 -31.71
N ILE A 31 15.25 -24.35 -30.98
CA ILE A 31 15.03 -24.57 -29.55
C ILE A 31 14.13 -25.80 -29.39
N SER A 32 14.70 -26.87 -28.85
CA SER A 32 13.97 -28.08 -28.44
C SER A 32 13.24 -27.80 -27.13
N GLN A 33 11.92 -27.64 -27.18
CA GLN A 33 11.07 -27.70 -25.98
C GLN A 33 11.06 -29.14 -25.44
N ALA A 34 11.65 -29.36 -24.26
CA ALA A 34 11.55 -30.64 -23.58
C ALA A 34 10.28 -30.66 -22.71
N LEU A 35 9.18 -31.19 -23.25
CA LEU A 35 8.03 -31.61 -22.45
C LEU A 35 8.39 -32.90 -21.72
N ARG A 36 8.33 -32.91 -20.38
CA ARG A 36 8.21 -34.15 -19.60
C ARG A 36 6.76 -34.29 -19.15
N THR A 37 6.05 -35.26 -19.71
CA THR A 37 4.73 -35.70 -19.25
C THR A 37 4.88 -36.82 -18.21
N PHE A 38 4.11 -36.77 -17.13
CA PHE A 38 4.04 -37.83 -16.12
C PHE A 38 2.59 -38.27 -15.86
N SER A 39 2.49 -39.53 -15.42
CA SER A 39 1.36 -40.47 -15.36
C SER A 39 0.06 -40.03 -14.66
N ASP A 40 -1.09 -40.51 -15.18
CA ASP A 40 -2.49 -40.35 -14.71
C ASP A 40 -2.86 -41.13 -13.42
N ALA A 41 -1.97 -41.21 -12.42
CA ALA A 41 -2.30 -41.87 -11.15
C ALA A 41 -2.87 -40.89 -10.10
N PRO A 42 -3.90 -41.27 -9.31
CA PRO A 42 -4.46 -40.39 -8.28
C PRO A 42 -3.43 -40.04 -7.20
N ALA A 43 -3.36 -38.75 -6.84
CA ALA A 43 -2.34 -38.19 -5.98
C ALA A 43 -2.47 -38.65 -4.52
N THR A 44 -1.33 -38.97 -3.87
CA THR A 44 -1.29 -39.23 -2.43
C THR A 44 -1.06 -37.92 -1.64
N PRO A 45 -1.36 -37.85 -0.34
CA PRO A 45 -1.17 -36.62 0.46
C PRO A 45 0.27 -36.08 0.51
N LYS A 46 1.27 -36.90 0.13
CA LYS A 46 2.68 -36.48 -0.01
C LYS A 46 2.98 -35.78 -1.35
N ASP A 47 2.05 -35.80 -2.30
CA ASP A 47 2.22 -35.22 -3.64
C ASP A 47 1.54 -33.85 -3.80
N LEU A 48 0.82 -33.34 -2.79
CA LEU A 48 0.19 -32.01 -2.78
C LEU A 48 1.18 -30.85 -2.98
N ASN A 49 2.46 -31.04 -2.64
CA ASN A 49 3.52 -30.02 -2.78
C ASN A 49 4.35 -30.17 -4.07
N LYS A 50 4.08 -31.19 -4.90
CA LYS A 50 4.77 -31.33 -6.17
C LYS A 50 3.99 -30.57 -7.25
N PRO A 51 4.69 -29.75 -8.05
CA PRO A 51 4.04 -29.03 -9.12
C PRO A 51 3.59 -30.00 -10.22
N ILE A 52 2.34 -29.86 -10.67
CA ILE A 52 1.77 -30.69 -11.75
C ILE A 52 2.28 -30.29 -13.13
N LYS A 53 2.69 -29.03 -13.29
CA LYS A 53 3.29 -28.49 -14.52
C LYS A 53 4.20 -27.32 -14.16
N GLN A 54 5.31 -27.19 -14.88
CA GLN A 54 6.29 -26.15 -14.67
C GLN A 54 6.79 -25.59 -15.99
N TRP A 55 7.11 -24.30 -15.99
CA TRP A 55 7.81 -23.62 -17.06
C TRP A 55 9.03 -22.92 -16.49
N GLU A 56 10.13 -23.04 -17.21
CA GLU A 56 11.35 -22.27 -16.98
C GLU A 56 11.57 -21.41 -18.22
N LEU A 57 11.63 -20.09 -18.00
CA LEU A 57 11.66 -19.10 -19.07
C LEU A 57 12.92 -18.25 -18.93
N LEU A 58 13.61 -18.03 -20.04
CA LEU A 58 14.61 -16.98 -20.17
C LEU A 58 13.86 -15.67 -20.44
N VAL A 59 14.03 -14.68 -19.57
CA VAL A 59 13.28 -13.42 -19.61
C VAL A 59 14.21 -12.23 -19.42
N ASN A 60 13.73 -11.04 -19.78
CA ASN A 60 14.43 -9.80 -19.50
C ASN A 60 14.39 -9.48 -17.98
N PRO A 61 15.46 -8.96 -17.36
CA PRO A 61 15.45 -8.54 -15.95
C PRO A 61 14.39 -7.50 -15.59
N PHE A 62 13.93 -6.72 -16.58
CA PHE A 62 12.89 -5.68 -16.45
C PHE A 62 11.60 -6.08 -17.17
N THR A 63 11.28 -7.38 -17.17
CA THR A 63 10.06 -7.92 -17.80
C THR A 63 8.79 -7.34 -17.21
N LYS A 64 7.73 -7.26 -18.01
CA LYS A 64 6.36 -7.00 -17.56
C LYS A 64 5.62 -8.30 -17.38
N VAL A 65 5.05 -8.54 -16.22
CA VAL A 65 4.24 -9.73 -15.94
C VAL A 65 2.77 -9.35 -16.01
N LYS A 66 2.03 -10.00 -16.91
CA LYS A 66 0.57 -9.90 -16.99
C LYS A 66 -0.06 -11.24 -16.63
N CYS A 67 -0.91 -11.23 -15.62
CA CYS A 67 -1.66 -12.41 -15.20
C CYS A 67 -3.16 -12.15 -15.30
N HIS A 68 -3.91 -13.11 -15.84
CA HIS A 68 -5.36 -13.07 -15.90
C HIS A 68 -5.92 -14.46 -15.60
N LEU A 69 -6.33 -14.67 -14.35
CA LEU A 69 -6.54 -16.01 -13.78
C LEU A 69 -7.88 -16.15 -13.06
N GLY A 70 -8.55 -17.30 -13.23
CA GLY A 70 -9.70 -17.72 -12.41
C GLY A 70 -9.32 -18.39 -11.08
N CYS A 71 -8.05 -18.41 -10.70
CA CYS A 71 -7.53 -19.17 -9.57
C CYS A 71 -6.50 -18.37 -8.74
N ASN A 72 -5.93 -18.99 -7.71
CA ASN A 72 -4.96 -18.33 -6.84
C ASN A 72 -3.62 -18.12 -7.55
N ILE A 73 -2.94 -17.02 -7.24
CA ILE A 73 -1.56 -16.76 -7.67
C ILE A 73 -0.70 -16.27 -6.52
N SER A 74 0.50 -16.85 -6.40
CA SER A 74 1.55 -16.41 -5.50
C SER A 74 2.80 -16.03 -6.30
N ILE A 75 3.22 -14.78 -6.18
CA ILE A 75 4.37 -14.20 -6.85
C ILE A 75 5.45 -13.90 -5.82
N LYS A 76 6.67 -14.35 -6.08
CA LYS A 76 7.84 -14.02 -5.26
C LYS A 76 9.01 -13.62 -6.14
N SER A 77 9.91 -12.82 -5.58
CA SER A 77 11.15 -12.51 -6.28
C SER A 77 12.07 -13.71 -6.40
N LEU A 78 12.78 -13.72 -7.52
CA LEU A 78 13.92 -14.56 -7.80
C LEU A 78 15.06 -14.23 -6.83
N ASP A 79 15.74 -15.26 -6.31
CA ASP A 79 16.88 -15.07 -5.43
C ASP A 79 18.08 -14.52 -6.24
N PRO A 80 18.54 -13.29 -5.98
CA PRO A 80 19.65 -12.69 -6.73
C PRO A 80 20.99 -13.40 -6.50
N HIS A 81 21.14 -14.20 -5.42
CA HIS A 81 22.37 -14.96 -5.21
C HIS A 81 22.43 -16.21 -6.09
N ALA A 82 21.29 -16.85 -6.31
CA ALA A 82 21.18 -18.01 -7.19
C ALA A 82 21.14 -17.60 -8.68
N PHE A 83 20.55 -16.44 -8.97
CA PHE A 83 20.37 -15.92 -10.33
C PHE A 83 20.78 -14.44 -10.42
N PRO A 84 22.08 -14.14 -10.45
CA PRO A 84 22.58 -12.76 -10.41
C PRO A 84 22.20 -11.93 -11.65
N GLU A 85 22.03 -12.57 -12.80
CA GLU A 85 21.62 -11.89 -14.05
C GLU A 85 20.14 -11.50 -14.06
N ALA A 86 19.33 -12.03 -13.12
CA ALA A 86 17.89 -11.83 -13.06
C ALA A 86 17.16 -12.14 -14.39
N ASP A 87 17.66 -13.12 -15.16
CA ASP A 87 17.20 -13.47 -16.51
C ASP A 87 16.25 -14.67 -16.54
N ARG A 88 15.71 -15.08 -15.39
CA ARG A 88 14.84 -16.27 -15.26
C ARG A 88 13.49 -15.96 -14.66
N ALA A 89 12.47 -16.64 -15.18
CA ALA A 89 11.18 -16.77 -14.52
C ALA A 89 10.78 -18.25 -14.43
N PHE A 90 10.23 -18.63 -13.30
CA PHE A 90 9.71 -19.97 -13.05
C PHE A 90 8.22 -19.88 -12.77
N VAL A 91 7.42 -20.59 -13.56
CA VAL A 91 5.97 -20.72 -13.35
C VAL A 91 5.70 -22.17 -12.97
N SER A 92 4.92 -22.40 -11.93
CA SER A 92 4.50 -23.74 -11.54
C SER A 92 3.05 -23.77 -11.10
N LEU A 93 2.36 -24.86 -11.44
CA LEU A 93 0.99 -25.11 -11.02
C LEU A 93 0.99 -26.13 -9.89
N HIS A 94 0.20 -25.87 -8.85
CA HIS A 94 0.00 -26.77 -7.72
C HIS A 94 -1.49 -27.02 -7.49
N VAL A 95 -1.83 -28.25 -7.12
CA VAL A 95 -3.21 -28.63 -6.82
C VAL A 95 -3.49 -28.40 -5.35
N THR A 96 -4.60 -27.73 -5.03
CA THR A 96 -5.02 -27.49 -3.65
C THR A 96 -5.98 -28.57 -3.11
N ASP A 97 -6.61 -29.37 -3.98
CA ASP A 97 -7.44 -30.53 -3.61
C ASP A 97 -7.04 -31.79 -4.40
N ALA A 98 -6.46 -32.78 -3.70
CA ALA A 98 -5.97 -34.02 -4.28
C ALA A 98 -7.07 -34.92 -4.89
N ASN A 99 -8.35 -34.64 -4.62
CA ASN A 99 -9.47 -35.46 -5.07
C ASN A 99 -10.02 -35.07 -6.45
N GLN A 100 -9.48 -34.03 -7.09
CA GLN A 100 -9.93 -33.55 -8.39
C GLN A 100 -8.78 -33.50 -9.38
N THR A 101 -9.03 -33.89 -10.63
CA THR A 101 -8.08 -33.77 -11.74
C THR A 101 -8.17 -32.35 -12.29
N PRO A 102 -7.19 -31.47 -12.02
CA PRO A 102 -7.24 -30.09 -12.52
C PRO A 102 -7.14 -30.07 -14.05
N ASN A 103 -7.88 -29.17 -14.70
CA ASN A 103 -7.68 -28.88 -16.11
C ASN A 103 -6.40 -28.06 -16.32
N VAL A 104 -5.29 -28.75 -16.62
CA VAL A 104 -3.96 -28.14 -16.78
C VAL A 104 -3.76 -27.51 -18.17
N ASP A 105 -4.57 -27.90 -19.15
CA ASP A 105 -4.46 -27.42 -20.54
C ASP A 105 -5.07 -26.03 -20.74
N GLY A 106 -5.89 -25.57 -19.79
CA GLY A 106 -6.43 -24.20 -19.79
C GLY A 106 -5.39 -23.11 -19.49
N PHE A 107 -4.19 -23.47 -19.01
CA PHE A 107 -3.14 -22.52 -18.68
C PHE A 107 -2.24 -22.20 -19.86
N HIS A 108 -2.21 -20.92 -20.22
CA HIS A 108 -1.37 -20.38 -21.28
C HIS A 108 -0.26 -19.54 -20.66
N VAL A 109 0.99 -19.97 -20.85
CA VAL A 109 2.18 -19.26 -20.40
C VAL A 109 3.02 -18.91 -21.62
N HIS A 110 3.19 -17.63 -21.90
CA HIS A 110 3.90 -17.14 -23.07
C HIS A 110 4.78 -15.95 -22.71
N TYR A 111 6.00 -15.94 -23.22
CA TYR A 111 6.91 -14.80 -23.09
C TYR A 111 7.18 -14.21 -24.48
N ASP A 112 6.99 -12.90 -24.63
CA ASP A 112 7.27 -12.16 -25.86
C ASP A 112 8.55 -11.32 -25.70
N ASP A 113 9.59 -11.70 -26.44
CA ASP A 113 10.90 -11.03 -26.45
C ASP A 113 10.83 -9.58 -26.98
N GLN A 114 9.86 -9.26 -27.86
CA GLN A 114 9.79 -7.93 -28.46
C GLN A 114 9.23 -6.90 -27.48
N SER A 115 8.22 -7.30 -26.70
CA SER A 115 7.59 -6.45 -25.70
C SER A 115 8.17 -6.63 -24.28
N ASN A 116 9.04 -7.61 -24.08
CA ASN A 116 9.54 -8.07 -22.78
C ASN A 116 8.37 -8.39 -21.82
N GLU A 117 7.38 -9.13 -22.30
CA GLU A 117 6.14 -9.40 -21.56
C GLU A 117 5.93 -10.89 -21.32
N LEU A 118 5.77 -11.27 -20.04
CA LEU A 118 5.35 -12.60 -19.61
C LEU A 118 3.84 -12.60 -19.36
N GLN A 119 3.10 -13.35 -20.16
CA GLN A 119 1.66 -13.53 -20.03
C GLN A 119 1.35 -14.90 -19.41
N ILE A 120 0.49 -14.90 -18.38
CA ILE A 120 -0.07 -16.10 -17.75
C ILE A 120 -1.59 -15.96 -17.72
N SER A 121 -2.31 -16.75 -18.50
CA SER A 121 -3.77 -16.67 -18.58
C SER A 121 -4.44 -18.03 -18.40
N ALA A 122 -5.57 -18.01 -17.69
CA ALA A 122 -6.43 -19.16 -17.47
C ALA A 122 -7.82 -18.69 -17.00
N ASP A 123 -8.77 -18.56 -17.94
CA ASP A 123 -10.09 -17.98 -17.68
C ASP A 123 -11.11 -19.00 -17.12
N GLU A 124 -11.07 -20.25 -17.56
CA GLU A 124 -12.02 -21.31 -17.21
C GLU A 124 -11.30 -22.47 -16.49
N VAL A 125 -10.67 -22.17 -15.35
CA VAL A 125 -9.99 -23.19 -14.54
C VAL A 125 -10.64 -23.30 -13.18
N ASP A 126 -10.85 -24.54 -12.73
CA ASP A 126 -11.32 -24.86 -11.39
C ASP A 126 -10.49 -24.13 -10.32
N CYS A 127 -11.17 -23.63 -9.29
CA CYS A 127 -10.59 -22.91 -8.15
C CYS A 127 -9.57 -23.71 -7.30
N ASN A 128 -9.26 -24.94 -7.72
CA ASN A 128 -8.44 -25.92 -7.01
C ASN A 128 -6.97 -25.91 -7.44
N VAL A 129 -6.56 -24.90 -8.22
CA VAL A 129 -5.17 -24.73 -8.65
C VAL A 129 -4.60 -23.43 -8.09
N THR A 130 -3.33 -23.45 -7.74
CA THR A 130 -2.55 -22.26 -7.40
C THR A 130 -1.37 -22.14 -8.36
N VAL A 131 -1.23 -20.96 -8.96
CA VAL A 131 -0.08 -20.57 -9.77
C VAL A 131 0.98 -20.01 -8.84
N GLU A 132 2.18 -20.60 -8.84
CA GLU A 132 3.35 -20.01 -8.22
C GLU A 132 4.27 -19.44 -9.31
N LEU A 133 4.55 -18.14 -9.22
CA LEU A 133 5.48 -17.43 -10.08
C LEU A 133 6.69 -16.97 -9.26
N THR A 134 7.88 -17.34 -9.72
CA THR A 134 9.14 -16.73 -9.28
C THR A 134 9.68 -15.88 -10.43
N ALA A 135 9.74 -14.56 -10.26
CA ALA A 135 10.09 -13.62 -11.33
C ALA A 135 11.26 -12.72 -10.93
N PRO A 136 11.97 -12.09 -11.89
CA PRO A 136 13.00 -11.10 -11.59
C PRO A 136 12.50 -10.04 -10.63
N VAL A 137 13.33 -9.61 -9.66
CA VAL A 137 12.93 -8.65 -8.61
C VAL A 137 12.34 -7.37 -9.19
N LYS A 138 12.83 -6.93 -10.36
CA LYS A 138 12.53 -5.65 -11.01
C LYS A 138 11.46 -5.68 -12.09
N CYS A 139 10.56 -6.65 -12.06
CA CYS A 139 9.48 -6.76 -13.03
C CYS A 139 8.26 -5.92 -12.65
N ASP A 140 7.61 -5.32 -13.64
CA ASP A 140 6.28 -4.71 -13.47
C ASP A 140 5.21 -5.78 -13.38
N LEU A 141 4.20 -5.55 -12.56
CA LEU A 141 3.14 -6.53 -12.28
C LEU A 141 1.77 -5.97 -12.65
N HIS A 142 1.03 -6.70 -13.50
CA HIS A 142 -0.38 -6.45 -13.78
C HIS A 142 -1.16 -7.75 -13.58
N ILE A 143 -1.74 -7.89 -12.39
CA ILE A 143 -2.36 -9.14 -11.94
C ILE A 143 -3.85 -8.95 -11.88
N LYS A 144 -4.60 -9.78 -12.59
CA LYS A 144 -6.06 -9.84 -12.53
C LYS A 144 -6.50 -11.23 -12.13
N THR A 145 -7.35 -11.30 -11.12
CA THR A 145 -7.98 -12.54 -10.69
C THR A 145 -9.49 -12.39 -10.66
N LYS A 146 -10.20 -13.44 -11.11
CA LYS A 146 -11.66 -13.53 -11.09
C LYS A 146 -12.14 -14.38 -9.92
N ASP A 147 -13.43 -14.29 -9.65
CA ASP A 147 -14.11 -15.07 -8.62
C ASP A 147 -13.39 -14.99 -7.27
N LYS A 148 -12.95 -16.14 -6.74
CA LYS A 148 -12.30 -16.26 -5.42
C LYS A 148 -10.76 -16.36 -5.54
N GLY A 149 -10.19 -16.07 -6.70
CA GLY A 149 -8.75 -16.14 -6.94
C GLY A 149 -7.98 -15.19 -6.02
N ASN A 150 -7.18 -15.74 -5.11
CA ASN A 150 -6.36 -14.95 -4.19
C ASN A 150 -5.05 -14.53 -4.87
N VAL A 151 -4.54 -13.35 -4.49
CA VAL A 151 -3.25 -12.83 -4.94
C VAL A 151 -2.33 -12.70 -3.74
N LYS A 152 -1.11 -13.23 -3.86
CA LYS A 152 -0.02 -12.99 -2.91
C LYS A 152 1.21 -12.49 -3.67
N ILE A 153 1.80 -11.37 -3.26
CA ILE A 153 3.01 -10.81 -3.87
C ILE A 153 4.05 -10.59 -2.77
N GLN A 154 5.25 -11.12 -2.95
CA GLN A 154 6.29 -11.10 -1.93
C GLN A 154 7.64 -10.59 -2.48
N LYS A 155 8.25 -9.63 -1.77
CA LYS A 155 9.64 -9.17 -1.98
C LYS A 155 9.93 -8.66 -3.40
N MET A 156 8.98 -7.94 -4.00
CA MET A 156 9.11 -7.38 -5.35
C MET A 156 9.49 -5.90 -5.31
N GLU A 157 10.22 -5.43 -6.33
CA GLU A 157 10.60 -4.03 -6.51
C GLU A 157 10.30 -3.59 -7.95
N SER A 158 9.13 -3.03 -8.23
CA SER A 158 8.64 -2.72 -9.59
C SER A 158 8.49 -1.22 -9.82
N ASP A 159 8.42 -0.73 -11.05
CA ASP A 159 7.91 0.63 -11.25
C ASP A 159 6.39 0.64 -11.04
N LEU A 160 5.70 -0.36 -11.61
CA LEU A 160 4.25 -0.53 -11.53
C LEU A 160 3.88 -1.88 -10.90
N CYS A 161 3.05 -1.84 -9.85
CA CYS A 161 2.42 -3.03 -9.27
C CYS A 161 0.91 -2.81 -9.20
N HIS A 162 0.18 -3.40 -10.15
CA HIS A 162 -1.27 -3.28 -10.28
C HIS A 162 -1.93 -4.63 -10.03
N VAL A 163 -2.86 -4.67 -9.08
CA VAL A 163 -3.61 -5.87 -8.73
C VAL A 163 -5.11 -5.58 -8.78
N HIS A 164 -5.84 -6.44 -9.49
CA HIS A 164 -7.30 -6.46 -9.52
C HIS A 164 -7.81 -7.81 -9.05
N THR A 165 -8.73 -7.79 -8.10
CA THR A 165 -9.37 -8.99 -7.53
C THR A 165 -10.90 -8.80 -7.51
N GLU A 166 -11.67 -9.83 -7.86
CA GLU A 166 -13.13 -9.77 -7.73
C GLU A 166 -13.59 -10.05 -6.30
N ARG A 167 -13.38 -11.27 -5.77
CA ARG A 167 -13.78 -11.65 -4.40
C ARG A 167 -12.66 -12.32 -3.60
N GLY A 168 -11.47 -12.45 -4.20
CA GLY A 168 -10.30 -13.05 -3.56
C GLY A 168 -9.58 -12.09 -2.62
N HIS A 169 -8.80 -12.65 -1.71
CA HIS A 169 -7.90 -11.88 -0.85
C HIS A 169 -6.64 -11.46 -1.61
N CYS A 170 -6.15 -10.26 -1.30
CA CYS A 170 -4.89 -9.74 -1.80
C CYS A 170 -3.90 -9.55 -0.65
N VAL A 171 -2.71 -10.15 -0.75
CA VAL A 171 -1.65 -10.04 0.26
C VAL A 171 -0.40 -9.48 -0.40
N LEU A 172 0.03 -8.31 0.05
CA LEU A 172 1.30 -7.69 -0.35
C LEU A 172 2.29 -7.80 0.80
N GLU A 173 3.48 -8.37 0.55
CA GLU A 173 4.53 -8.54 1.56
C GLU A 173 5.87 -7.97 1.08
N SER A 174 6.34 -6.88 1.68
CA SER A 174 7.58 -6.20 1.26
C SER A 174 7.59 -5.86 -0.22
N VAL A 175 6.56 -5.14 -0.67
CA VAL A 175 6.45 -4.66 -2.05
C VAL A 175 6.97 -3.23 -2.11
N LYS A 176 7.84 -2.96 -3.07
CA LYS A 176 8.32 -1.61 -3.37
C LYS A 176 7.99 -1.27 -4.79
N GLY A 177 7.56 -0.04 -5.03
CA GLY A 177 7.54 0.50 -6.37
C GLY A 177 7.35 1.99 -6.44
N HIS A 178 7.29 2.52 -7.66
CA HIS A 178 6.88 3.90 -7.88
C HIS A 178 5.37 4.03 -7.64
N GLU A 179 4.59 3.10 -8.20
CA GLU A 179 3.14 3.03 -8.05
C GLU A 179 2.70 1.63 -7.62
N VAL A 180 1.87 1.56 -6.57
CA VAL A 180 1.26 0.32 -6.09
C VAL A 180 -0.25 0.52 -6.03
N GLN A 181 -0.97 -0.12 -6.95
CA GLN A 181 -2.42 -0.06 -7.04
C GLN A 181 -3.06 -1.42 -6.72
N VAL A 182 -4.04 -1.43 -5.82
CA VAL A 182 -4.90 -2.59 -5.56
C VAL A 182 -6.36 -2.18 -5.68
N GLN A 183 -7.08 -2.82 -6.58
CA GLN A 183 -8.52 -2.72 -6.71
C GLN A 183 -9.14 -4.06 -6.35
N SER A 184 -10.06 -4.07 -5.39
CA SER A 184 -10.74 -5.29 -4.95
C SER A 184 -12.23 -5.09 -4.89
N THR A 185 -13.01 -5.95 -5.56
CA THR A 185 -14.47 -5.83 -5.52
C THR A 185 -15.06 -6.43 -4.24
N GLY A 186 -14.30 -7.28 -3.56
CA GLY A 186 -14.70 -8.16 -2.48
C GLY A 186 -13.47 -8.86 -1.89
N GLY A 187 -13.50 -9.19 -0.60
CA GLY A 187 -12.42 -9.92 0.07
C GLY A 187 -11.64 -9.06 1.07
N LYS A 188 -10.35 -9.35 1.25
CA LYS A 188 -9.50 -8.62 2.21
C LYS A 188 -8.19 -8.24 1.55
N VAL A 189 -7.79 -6.98 1.66
CA VAL A 189 -6.46 -6.51 1.27
C VAL A 189 -5.58 -6.43 2.51
N THR A 190 -4.47 -7.16 2.50
CA THR A 190 -3.54 -7.25 3.63
C THR A 190 -2.14 -6.82 3.21
N GLY A 191 -1.61 -5.79 3.87
CA GLY A 191 -0.23 -5.34 3.71
C GLY A 191 0.65 -5.89 4.83
N LEU A 192 1.35 -6.98 4.56
CA LEU A 192 2.35 -7.55 5.45
C LEU A 192 3.67 -6.77 5.29
N GLN A 193 4.26 -6.34 6.41
CA GLN A 193 5.48 -5.52 6.39
C GLN A 193 5.28 -4.16 5.71
N THR A 194 6.20 -3.72 4.85
CA THR A 194 6.19 -2.40 4.23
C THR A 194 5.71 -2.47 2.79
N ILE A 195 4.75 -1.62 2.43
CA ILE A 195 4.46 -1.26 1.04
C ILE A 195 5.11 0.10 0.78
N HIS A 196 6.01 0.19 -0.18
CA HIS A 196 6.72 1.42 -0.51
C HIS A 196 6.32 1.93 -1.89
N GLY A 197 6.01 3.23 -2.03
CA GLY A 197 5.61 3.87 -3.29
C GLY A 197 4.44 4.83 -3.13
N ASN A 198 3.90 5.31 -4.25
CA ASN A 198 2.60 5.95 -4.27
C ASN A 198 1.53 4.86 -4.24
N VAL A 199 0.78 4.77 -3.13
CA VAL A 199 -0.13 3.65 -2.87
C VAL A 199 -1.56 4.09 -3.13
N ASP A 200 -2.29 3.33 -3.95
CA ASP A 200 -3.72 3.47 -4.19
C ASP A 200 -4.43 2.13 -3.95
N ILE A 201 -5.16 2.02 -2.85
CA ILE A 201 -5.93 0.82 -2.52
C ILE A 201 -7.39 1.20 -2.41
N SER A 202 -8.21 0.63 -3.29
CA SER A 202 -9.66 0.80 -3.28
C SER A 202 -10.37 -0.53 -3.22
N THR A 203 -11.38 -0.61 -2.36
CA THR A 203 -12.22 -1.79 -2.23
C THR A 203 -13.69 -1.43 -2.25
N SER A 204 -14.53 -2.29 -2.83
CA SER A 204 -15.99 -2.16 -2.84
C SER A 204 -16.67 -3.30 -2.08
N LEU A 205 -18.00 -3.24 -1.97
CA LEU A 205 -18.81 -4.19 -1.20
C LEU A 205 -18.27 -4.34 0.23
N ASP A 206 -18.44 -5.53 0.82
CA ASP A 206 -17.99 -5.89 2.18
C ASP A 206 -16.52 -6.34 2.18
N SER A 207 -15.60 -5.37 2.13
CA SER A 207 -14.15 -5.62 2.03
C SER A 207 -13.35 -4.87 3.09
N ASN A 208 -12.42 -5.58 3.74
CA ASN A 208 -11.56 -5.00 4.77
C ASN A 208 -10.15 -4.72 4.25
N VAL A 209 -9.53 -3.67 4.78
CA VAL A 209 -8.13 -3.31 4.49
C VAL A 209 -7.33 -3.32 5.79
N ASP A 210 -6.22 -4.07 5.83
CA ASP A 210 -5.37 -4.21 7.02
C ASP A 210 -3.89 -4.13 6.64
N ILE A 211 -3.25 -3.00 6.92
CA ILE A 211 -1.88 -2.71 6.46
C ILE A 211 -0.97 -2.39 7.63
N LYS A 212 0.18 -3.06 7.68
CA LYS A 212 1.16 -2.85 8.75
C LYS A 212 1.95 -1.55 8.57
N LYS A 213 2.50 -1.28 7.38
CA LYS A 213 3.28 -0.07 7.11
C LYS A 213 3.18 0.32 5.64
N ILE A 214 2.94 1.61 5.38
CA ILE A 214 3.07 2.23 4.06
C ILE A 214 4.09 3.38 4.10
N GLN A 215 4.86 3.56 3.03
CA GLN A 215 5.88 4.60 2.93
C GLN A 215 6.01 5.14 1.50
N GLY A 216 6.06 6.46 1.32
CA GLY A 216 6.16 7.10 -0.01
C GLY A 216 5.53 8.48 -0.01
N THR A 217 5.31 9.08 -1.18
CA THR A 217 4.84 10.48 -1.24
C THR A 217 3.34 10.60 -1.03
N THR A 218 2.54 9.80 -1.75
CA THR A 218 1.08 9.86 -1.72
C THR A 218 0.45 8.51 -1.38
N MET A 219 -0.59 8.55 -0.53
CA MET A 219 -1.33 7.36 -0.08
C MET A 219 -2.83 7.63 -0.24
N ASN A 220 -3.54 6.80 -0.97
CA ASN A 220 -4.99 6.83 -1.13
C ASN A 220 -5.55 5.47 -0.75
N LEU A 221 -6.36 5.42 0.30
CA LEU A 221 -6.95 4.17 0.79
C LEU A 221 -8.46 4.36 0.92
N SER A 222 -9.25 3.47 0.31
CA SER A 222 -10.70 3.55 0.37
C SER A 222 -11.39 2.19 0.46
N THR A 223 -12.52 2.18 1.17
CA THR A 223 -13.44 1.04 1.27
C THR A 223 -14.87 1.53 1.02
N GLU A 224 -15.74 0.69 0.47
CA GLU A 224 -17.17 0.98 0.45
C GLU A 224 -17.80 0.57 1.78
N HIS A 225 -17.82 -0.73 2.08
CA HIS A 225 -18.27 -1.29 3.34
C HIS A 225 -17.18 -2.15 3.97
N GLY A 226 -16.55 -1.68 5.04
CA GLY A 226 -15.54 -2.46 5.75
C GLY A 226 -14.59 -1.60 6.56
N ASP A 227 -13.90 -2.27 7.47
CA ASP A 227 -12.91 -1.63 8.33
C ASP A 227 -11.62 -1.36 7.54
N LEU A 228 -11.06 -0.18 7.76
CA LEU A 228 -9.80 0.25 7.19
C LEU A 228 -8.80 0.50 8.31
N LYS A 229 -7.76 -0.34 8.37
CA LYS A 229 -6.72 -0.29 9.38
C LYS A 229 -5.34 -0.12 8.76
N VAL A 230 -4.61 0.89 9.23
CA VAL A 230 -3.19 1.09 8.89
C VAL A 230 -2.40 1.37 10.15
N LYS A 231 -1.41 0.53 10.46
CA LYS A 231 -0.63 0.66 11.70
C LYS A 231 0.41 1.78 11.63
N ALA A 232 1.06 2.00 10.49
CA ALA A 232 2.03 3.07 10.33
C ALA A 232 2.04 3.64 8.91
N ILE A 233 2.10 4.97 8.81
CA ILE A 233 2.12 5.73 7.57
C ILE A 233 3.31 6.69 7.62
N TYR A 234 4.18 6.60 6.61
CA TYR A 234 5.30 7.51 6.40
C TYR A 234 5.12 8.18 5.03
N ALA A 235 4.40 9.30 5.00
CA ALA A 235 4.04 9.94 3.74
C ALA A 235 3.85 11.46 3.85
N GLU A 236 3.92 12.16 2.71
CA GLU A 236 3.65 13.60 2.67
C GLU A 236 2.15 13.89 2.63
N CYS A 237 1.41 13.14 1.80
CA CYS A 237 -0.04 13.30 1.64
C CYS A 237 -0.74 11.94 1.78
N THR A 238 -1.78 11.89 2.59
CA THR A 238 -2.58 10.68 2.79
C THR A 238 -4.06 11.01 2.81
N SER A 239 -4.84 10.28 2.02
CA SER A 239 -6.30 10.31 1.99
C SER A 239 -6.85 8.93 2.36
N VAL A 240 -7.74 8.87 3.34
CA VAL A 240 -8.36 7.64 3.83
C VAL A 240 -9.87 7.81 3.87
N SER A 241 -10.62 6.90 3.26
CA SER A 241 -12.08 7.00 3.26
C SER A 241 -12.84 5.67 3.40
N THR A 242 -14.06 5.75 3.94
CA THR A 242 -15.02 4.64 3.93
C THR A 242 -16.46 5.15 3.81
N SER A 243 -17.36 4.40 3.16
CA SER A 243 -18.80 4.69 3.26
C SER A 243 -19.39 4.12 4.54
N SER A 244 -19.03 2.90 4.93
CA SER A 244 -19.37 2.36 6.24
C SER A 244 -18.28 1.45 6.79
N GLY A 245 -17.86 1.68 8.02
CA GLY A 245 -16.82 0.90 8.68
C GLY A 245 -15.95 1.79 9.55
N ASN A 246 -15.17 1.17 10.43
CA ASN A 246 -14.27 1.91 11.28
C ASN A 246 -12.95 2.19 10.55
N ILE A 247 -12.41 3.39 10.76
CA ILE A 247 -11.07 3.75 10.30
C ILE A 247 -10.15 3.77 11.52
N GLN A 248 -9.11 2.94 11.51
CA GLN A 248 -8.06 2.95 12.53
C GLN A 248 -6.70 3.24 11.89
N ILE A 249 -6.14 4.40 12.22
CA ILE A 249 -4.81 4.80 11.82
C ILE A 249 -3.92 4.83 13.06
N GLY A 250 -2.81 4.11 13.02
CA GLY A 250 -1.83 4.12 14.10
C GLY A 250 -1.00 5.40 14.07
N HIS A 251 0.24 5.30 13.58
CA HIS A 251 1.18 6.41 13.58
C HIS A 251 1.33 7.01 12.17
N VAL A 252 1.23 8.33 12.08
CA VAL A 252 1.42 9.08 10.83
C VAL A 252 2.58 10.04 10.99
N HIS A 253 3.58 9.87 10.13
CA HIS A 253 4.78 10.68 10.07
C HIS A 253 4.98 11.24 8.66
N GLY A 254 5.34 12.51 8.59
CA GLY A 254 5.80 13.11 7.34
C GLY A 254 7.22 12.65 7.03
N GLU A 255 7.51 12.42 5.75
CA GLU A 255 8.89 12.29 5.27
C GLU A 255 9.39 13.68 4.82
N GLY A 256 10.59 14.08 5.27
CA GLY A 256 11.23 15.35 4.86
C GLY A 256 10.71 16.62 5.55
N THR A 257 10.93 17.76 4.89
CA THR A 257 10.56 19.12 5.35
C THR A 257 9.14 19.54 4.93
N GLY A 258 8.42 18.68 4.20
CA GLY A 258 7.06 18.91 3.73
C GLY A 258 6.04 18.88 4.87
N ARG A 259 5.00 19.71 4.76
CA ARG A 259 3.85 19.67 5.68
C ARG A 259 3.04 18.40 5.42
N LEU A 260 3.19 17.38 6.26
CA LEU A 260 2.34 16.18 6.30
C LEU A 260 0.85 16.59 6.29
N LYS A 261 0.06 16.02 5.38
CA LYS A 261 -1.39 16.21 5.29
C LYS A 261 -2.11 14.88 5.34
N LEU A 262 -2.96 14.71 6.35
CA LEU A 262 -3.85 13.57 6.47
C LEU A 262 -5.30 14.03 6.34
N PHE A 263 -5.99 13.50 5.34
CA PHE A 263 -7.43 13.65 5.15
C PHE A 263 -8.13 12.31 5.43
N VAL A 264 -9.11 12.32 6.33
CA VAL A 264 -9.88 11.12 6.69
C VAL A 264 -11.37 11.42 6.61
N GLN A 265 -12.12 10.56 5.92
CA GLN A 265 -13.56 10.74 5.76
C GLN A 265 -14.33 9.43 5.94
N SER A 266 -15.37 9.44 6.77
CA SER A 266 -16.34 8.34 6.84
C SER A 266 -17.77 8.86 6.66
N LYS A 267 -18.68 8.09 6.04
CA LYS A 267 -20.12 8.40 6.17
C LYS A 267 -20.66 7.80 7.46
N THR A 268 -20.30 6.54 7.76
CA THR A 268 -20.72 5.86 8.98
C THR A 268 -19.57 5.04 9.57
N GLY A 269 -19.36 5.13 10.89
CA GLY A 269 -18.33 4.39 11.61
C GLY A 269 -17.36 5.30 12.35
N ASN A 270 -16.63 4.70 13.30
CA ASN A 270 -15.74 5.45 14.17
C ASN A 270 -14.38 5.67 13.51
N ILE A 271 -13.74 6.79 13.83
CA ILE A 271 -12.41 7.13 13.34
C ILE A 271 -11.47 7.25 14.54
N VAL A 272 -10.38 6.49 14.54
CA VAL A 272 -9.33 6.53 15.56
C VAL A 272 -7.98 6.81 14.90
N ILE A 273 -7.27 7.82 15.41
CA ILE A 273 -5.91 8.17 14.97
C ILE A 273 -4.99 8.18 16.20
N ASP A 274 -4.09 7.19 16.31
CA ASP A 274 -3.26 7.03 17.51
C ASP A 274 -2.23 8.16 17.66
N SER A 275 -1.56 8.57 16.59
CA SER A 275 -0.68 9.75 16.56
C SER A 275 -0.45 10.33 15.16
N SER A 276 -0.37 11.66 15.04
CA SER A 276 0.05 12.36 13.82
C SER A 276 0.96 13.55 14.14
N SER A 277 1.96 13.81 13.29
CA SER A 277 2.88 14.94 13.42
C SER A 277 2.60 16.11 12.45
N GLY A 278 1.43 16.13 11.79
CA GLY A 278 1.13 17.08 10.71
C GLY A 278 -0.28 17.65 10.76
N ALA A 279 -0.72 18.18 9.62
CA ALA A 279 -2.08 18.70 9.46
C ALA A 279 -3.08 17.56 9.31
N LEU A 280 -4.13 17.61 10.10
CA LEU A 280 -5.22 16.63 10.13
C LEU A 280 -6.52 17.28 9.69
N LYS A 281 -7.26 16.62 8.80
CA LYS A 281 -8.66 16.94 8.51
C LYS A 281 -9.47 15.66 8.56
N VAL A 282 -10.38 15.57 9.52
CA VAL A 282 -11.15 14.36 9.84
C VAL A 282 -12.63 14.70 9.83
N PHE A 283 -13.41 13.97 9.04
CA PHE A 283 -14.85 14.15 8.94
C PHE A 283 -15.59 12.83 9.07
N THR A 284 -16.69 12.83 9.82
CA THR A 284 -17.69 11.74 9.77
C THR A 284 -19.12 12.25 9.81
N THR A 285 -20.01 11.65 9.02
CA THR A 285 -21.45 11.95 9.08
C THR A 285 -22.09 11.27 10.31
N ALA A 286 -21.73 10.04 10.62
CA ALA A 286 -22.19 9.35 11.82
C ALA A 286 -21.11 8.44 12.40
N GLY A 287 -20.68 8.74 13.63
CA GLY A 287 -19.62 8.01 14.31
C GLY A 287 -18.78 8.92 15.19
N ASN A 288 -18.05 8.31 16.11
CA ASN A 288 -17.17 9.02 17.01
C ASN A 288 -15.79 9.24 16.36
N ILE A 289 -15.16 10.36 16.67
CA ILE A 289 -13.77 10.64 16.31
C ILE A 289 -12.93 10.64 17.59
N ASP A 290 -11.84 9.86 17.63
CA ASP A 290 -10.81 9.94 18.68
C ASP A 290 -9.41 10.08 18.05
N ALA A 291 -8.87 11.29 18.05
CA ALA A 291 -7.63 11.58 17.32
C ALA A 291 -6.61 12.32 18.18
N TYR A 292 -5.34 11.96 17.98
CA TYR A 292 -4.20 12.65 18.57
C TYR A 292 -3.59 13.66 17.60
N VAL A 293 -3.47 14.91 18.04
CA VAL A 293 -2.81 16.00 17.31
C VAL A 293 -1.43 16.22 17.94
N GLY A 294 -0.36 16.05 17.16
CA GLY A 294 1.01 16.18 17.64
C GLY A 294 1.45 17.60 17.93
N GLN A 295 2.62 17.73 18.56
CA GLN A 295 3.21 18.98 19.07
C GLN A 295 3.23 20.12 18.03
N ASP A 296 3.54 19.79 16.78
CA ASP A 296 3.63 20.73 15.65
C ASP A 296 2.48 20.60 14.65
N GLY A 297 1.43 19.85 15.01
CA GLY A 297 0.28 19.58 14.16
C GLY A 297 -0.81 20.64 14.24
N SER A 298 -1.73 20.56 13.29
CA SER A 298 -3.01 21.26 13.31
C SER A 298 -4.14 20.28 13.00
N GLY A 299 -5.36 20.59 13.40
CA GLY A 299 -6.47 19.65 13.26
C GLY A 299 -7.82 20.31 13.03
N GLU A 300 -8.52 19.89 11.98
CA GLU A 300 -9.96 20.09 11.80
C GLU A 300 -10.67 18.74 11.96
N LEU A 301 -11.50 18.62 13.00
CA LEU A 301 -12.23 17.40 13.31
C LEU A 301 -13.72 17.71 13.38
N HIS A 302 -14.53 17.00 12.61
CA HIS A 302 -15.96 17.26 12.51
C HIS A 302 -16.78 15.97 12.46
N SER A 303 -17.64 15.78 13.45
CA SER A 303 -18.69 14.75 13.44
C SER A 303 -20.06 15.41 13.40
N GLN A 304 -20.92 15.00 12.46
CA GLN A 304 -22.32 15.45 12.43
C GLN A 304 -23.16 14.69 13.47
N GLN A 305 -22.96 13.38 13.59
CA GLN A 305 -23.69 12.50 14.51
C GLN A 305 -22.73 11.60 15.29
N GLY A 306 -22.09 12.17 16.30
CA GLY A 306 -21.18 11.46 17.18
C GLY A 306 -20.34 12.43 18.02
N ALA A 307 -19.58 11.88 18.95
CA ALA A 307 -18.68 12.66 19.80
C ALA A 307 -17.31 12.86 19.13
N VAL A 308 -16.61 13.91 19.55
CA VAL A 308 -15.22 14.18 19.14
C VAL A 308 -14.32 14.27 20.37
N SER A 309 -13.37 13.34 20.46
CA SER A 309 -12.28 13.34 21.44
C SER A 309 -10.98 13.76 20.76
N VAL A 310 -10.37 14.82 21.27
CA VAL A 310 -9.07 15.31 20.84
C VAL A 310 -8.04 15.05 21.93
N ARG A 311 -6.94 14.41 21.55
CA ARG A 311 -5.79 14.15 22.40
C ARG A 311 -4.60 15.00 21.96
N VAL A 312 -3.93 15.64 22.90
CA VAL A 312 -2.78 16.53 22.63
C VAL A 312 -1.64 16.29 23.62
N PRO A 313 -0.37 16.55 23.25
CA PRO A 313 0.71 16.56 24.22
C PRO A 313 0.59 17.76 25.16
N SER A 314 0.99 17.58 26.43
CA SER A 314 0.88 18.62 27.47
C SER A 314 1.64 19.90 27.17
N THR A 315 2.66 19.83 26.30
CA THR A 315 3.51 20.96 25.87
C THR A 315 3.01 21.68 24.62
N MET A 316 1.89 21.26 24.02
CA MET A 316 1.40 21.83 22.77
C MET A 316 1.02 23.30 22.93
N LYS A 317 1.47 24.14 21.98
CA LYS A 317 1.04 25.55 21.89
C LYS A 317 0.12 25.71 20.69
N ALA A 318 -1.16 25.97 20.91
CA ALA A 318 -2.14 26.10 19.84
C ALA A 318 -3.34 26.97 20.25
N ALA A 319 -3.94 27.60 19.25
CA ALA A 319 -5.29 28.14 19.38
C ALA A 319 -6.30 27.00 19.26
N VAL A 320 -7.34 27.03 20.09
CA VAL A 320 -8.33 25.95 20.17
C VAL A 320 -9.72 26.53 20.04
N HIS A 321 -10.54 25.88 19.21
CA HIS A 321 -11.95 26.15 19.04
C HIS A 321 -12.74 24.83 19.12
N LEU A 322 -13.54 24.67 20.16
CA LEU A 322 -14.33 23.47 20.42
C LEU A 322 -15.81 23.82 20.36
N CYS A 323 -16.63 23.03 19.68
CA CYS A 323 -18.07 23.24 19.59
C CYS A 323 -18.83 21.91 19.64
N GLY A 324 -19.74 21.75 20.60
CA GLY A 324 -20.64 20.60 20.66
C GLY A 324 -21.79 20.78 21.63
N THR A 325 -22.61 19.75 21.82
CA THR A 325 -23.72 19.78 22.81
C THR A 325 -23.21 20.02 24.24
N SER A 326 -22.03 19.50 24.54
CA SER A 326 -21.23 19.82 25.73
C SER A 326 -19.75 19.84 25.37
N VAL A 327 -18.97 20.67 26.07
CA VAL A 327 -17.51 20.73 25.90
C VAL A 327 -16.83 20.48 27.25
N SER A 328 -15.90 19.53 27.30
CA SER A 328 -15.12 19.21 28.50
C SER A 328 -13.61 19.24 28.22
N MET A 329 -12.83 19.83 29.12
CA MET A 329 -11.36 19.83 29.07
C MET A 329 -10.81 19.15 30.33
N SER A 330 -9.78 18.30 30.20
CA SER A 330 -9.19 17.63 31.37
C SER A 330 -8.53 18.62 32.33
N SER A 331 -8.48 18.29 33.63
CA SER A 331 -7.96 19.16 34.69
C SER A 331 -6.55 19.67 34.42
N GLU A 332 -5.70 18.83 33.83
CA GLU A 332 -4.33 19.14 33.49
C GLU A 332 -4.27 20.24 32.42
N ILE A 333 -5.18 20.20 31.45
CA ILE A 333 -5.30 21.23 30.41
C ILE A 333 -5.81 22.54 31.00
N VAL A 334 -6.82 22.49 31.88
CA VAL A 334 -7.39 23.70 32.49
C VAL A 334 -6.33 24.54 33.20
N SER A 335 -5.31 23.90 33.78
CA SER A 335 -4.21 24.60 34.47
C SER A 335 -3.25 25.37 33.55
N SER A 336 -3.12 24.95 32.28
CA SER A 336 -2.19 25.54 31.30
C SER A 336 -2.89 26.20 30.11
N CYS A 337 -4.22 26.24 30.15
CA CYS A 337 -5.09 26.77 29.12
C CYS A 337 -5.64 28.14 29.55
N GLN A 338 -5.52 29.13 28.67
CA GLN A 338 -6.18 30.41 28.82
C GLN A 338 -7.46 30.40 28.00
N GLU A 339 -8.60 30.18 28.66
CA GLU A 339 -9.91 30.29 28.03
C GLU A 339 -10.22 31.77 27.74
N THR A 340 -10.52 32.08 26.49
CA THR A 340 -10.84 33.44 26.03
C THR A 340 -12.35 33.65 26.00
N GLU A 341 -13.10 32.62 25.62
CA GLU A 341 -14.55 32.68 25.48
C GLU A 341 -15.19 31.31 25.72
N ARG A 342 -16.30 31.30 26.47
CA ARG A 342 -17.24 30.17 26.50
C ARG A 342 -18.65 30.70 26.37
N THR A 343 -19.35 30.22 25.34
CA THR A 343 -20.72 30.62 25.04
C THR A 343 -21.59 29.38 24.97
N SER A 344 -22.74 29.42 25.63
CA SER A 344 -23.74 28.34 25.61
C SER A 344 -25.05 28.91 25.07
N ALA A 345 -25.39 28.55 23.83
CA ALA A 345 -26.58 29.02 23.13
C ALA A 345 -27.12 27.91 22.22
N ASP A 346 -28.44 27.87 22.03
CA ASP A 346 -29.11 26.94 21.11
C ASP A 346 -28.76 25.45 21.31
N GLY A 347 -28.56 25.04 22.58
CA GLY A 347 -28.18 23.66 22.93
C GLY A 347 -26.74 23.30 22.53
N LYS A 348 -25.92 24.28 22.16
CA LYS A 348 -24.49 24.13 21.86
C LYS A 348 -23.65 24.93 22.82
N THR A 349 -22.53 24.34 23.21
CA THR A 349 -21.43 24.98 23.94
C THR A 349 -20.27 25.17 22.98
N THR A 350 -19.78 26.41 22.90
CA THR A 350 -18.57 26.76 22.15
C THR A 350 -17.53 27.29 23.11
N VAL A 351 -16.29 26.83 22.97
CA VAL A 351 -15.13 27.25 23.77
C VAL A 351 -14.00 27.66 22.84
N THR A 352 -13.48 28.87 23.04
CA THR A 352 -12.26 29.36 22.40
C THR A 352 -11.19 29.56 23.45
N ALA A 353 -10.01 28.99 23.24
CA ALA A 353 -8.94 29.03 24.21
C ALA A 353 -7.54 28.95 23.59
N HIS A 354 -6.52 29.27 24.38
CA HIS A 354 -5.11 29.15 24.01
C HIS A 354 -4.41 28.13 24.91
N LEU A 355 -3.81 27.10 24.32
CA LEU A 355 -2.99 26.13 25.05
C LEU A 355 -1.57 26.67 25.20
N ASN A 356 -1.04 26.67 26.43
CA ASN A 356 0.35 27.03 26.74
C ASN A 356 0.80 28.37 26.11
N GLY A 357 -0.11 29.36 26.05
CA GLY A 357 0.14 30.68 25.46
C GLY A 357 0.26 30.69 23.93
N GLY A 358 -0.24 29.67 23.23
CA GLY A 358 -0.19 29.58 21.77
C GLY A 358 -1.13 30.58 21.08
N THR A 359 -0.56 31.55 20.35
CA THR A 359 -1.28 32.57 19.58
C THR A 359 -1.02 32.50 18.07
N HIS A 360 -0.21 31.54 17.61
CA HIS A 360 0.24 31.46 16.22
C HIS A 360 -0.85 30.94 15.27
N GLU A 361 -1.07 31.66 14.16
CA GLU A 361 -2.00 31.30 13.08
C GLU A 361 -1.74 29.92 12.45
N GLU A 362 -0.50 29.41 12.54
CA GLU A 362 -0.13 28.13 11.93
C GLU A 362 -0.52 26.90 12.77
N ARG A 363 -0.77 27.07 14.08
CA ARG A 363 -1.07 25.96 15.00
C ARG A 363 -2.43 26.13 15.64
N TRP A 364 -3.39 25.32 15.21
CA TRP A 364 -4.76 25.40 15.67
C TRP A 364 -5.45 24.03 15.71
N ILE A 365 -6.46 23.94 16.57
CA ILE A 365 -7.35 22.79 16.67
C ILE A 365 -8.78 23.32 16.60
N LYS A 366 -9.54 22.82 15.63
CA LYS A 366 -10.98 23.03 15.51
C LYS A 366 -11.68 21.68 15.61
N ALA A 367 -12.48 21.50 16.65
CA ALA A 367 -13.23 20.26 16.87
C ALA A 367 -14.72 20.55 17.03
N THR A 368 -15.53 19.95 16.17
CA THR A 368 -16.98 20.16 16.12
C THR A 368 -17.73 18.84 16.19
N ALA A 369 -18.66 18.72 17.14
CA ALA A 369 -19.62 17.62 17.23
C ALA A 369 -21.05 18.19 17.19
N GLU A 370 -21.73 18.16 16.03
CA GLU A 370 -23.01 18.88 15.87
C GLU A 370 -24.12 18.38 16.82
N LYS A 371 -24.19 17.06 17.01
CA LYS A 371 -25.15 16.39 17.91
C LYS A 371 -24.48 15.61 19.03
N GLY A 372 -23.19 15.82 19.26
CA GLY A 372 -22.41 15.07 20.25
C GLY A 372 -21.60 15.97 21.18
N ALA A 373 -20.87 15.35 22.09
CA ALA A 373 -19.96 16.06 22.99
C ALA A 373 -18.57 16.24 22.34
N VAL A 374 -17.86 17.29 22.75
CA VAL A 374 -16.45 17.48 22.43
C VAL A 374 -15.62 17.40 23.70
N SER A 375 -14.57 16.60 23.69
CA SER A 375 -13.61 16.51 24.80
C SER A 375 -12.19 16.77 24.32
N LEU A 376 -11.44 17.57 25.08
CA LEU A 376 -10.00 17.78 24.88
C LEU A 376 -9.24 17.26 26.10
N ARG A 377 -8.24 16.40 25.87
CA ARG A 377 -7.44 15.78 26.95
C ARG A 377 -5.97 15.70 26.60
N ASN A 378 -5.14 15.69 27.64
CA ASN A 378 -3.71 15.42 27.49
C ASN A 378 -3.47 13.92 27.29
N GLN A 379 -2.50 13.60 26.44
CA GLN A 379 -1.92 12.27 26.33
C GLN A 379 -0.44 12.41 25.94
N SER A 380 0.44 11.63 26.55
CA SER A 380 1.85 11.62 26.11
C SER A 380 2.01 10.83 24.81
N TRP A 381 2.99 11.20 23.97
CA TRP A 381 3.29 10.42 22.77
C TRP A 381 3.65 8.96 23.11
N PHE A 382 4.36 8.73 24.23
CA PHE A 382 4.73 7.38 24.66
C PHE A 382 3.51 6.50 24.94
N GLU A 383 2.43 7.04 25.52
CA GLU A 383 1.16 6.33 25.72
C GLU A 383 0.48 5.95 24.41
N THR A 384 0.69 6.71 23.33
CA THR A 384 0.11 6.38 22.00
C THR A 384 0.68 5.09 21.43
N LEU A 385 1.88 4.69 21.85
CA LEU A 385 2.54 3.45 21.40
C LEU A 385 1.91 2.18 21.98
N ARG A 386 1.08 2.32 23.03
CA ARG A 386 0.41 1.21 23.73
C ARG A 386 1.36 0.08 24.13
N LEU A 387 2.60 0.43 24.52
CA LEU A 387 3.62 -0.52 24.97
C LEU A 387 3.15 -1.17 26.29
N GLY A 388 2.73 -2.44 26.22
CA GLY A 388 2.22 -3.20 27.37
C GLY A 388 0.74 -3.62 27.28
N ALA A 389 -0.01 -3.14 26.28
CA ALA A 389 -1.41 -3.54 26.07
C ALA A 389 -1.56 -4.76 25.11
N GLN A 390 -0.49 -5.51 24.89
CA GLN A 390 -0.52 -6.80 24.20
C GLN A 390 -0.27 -7.91 25.22
N SER A 391 -1.33 -8.38 25.86
CA SER A 391 -1.41 -9.69 26.51
C SER A 391 -2.59 -10.44 25.93
#